data_AF-A0A645INL0-F1
#
_entry.id   AF-A0A645INL0-F1
#
_cell.length_a   1.000
_cell.length_b   1.000
_cell.length_c   1.000
_cell.angle_alpha   90.00
_cell.angle_beta   90.00
_cell.angle_gamma   90.00
#
_symmetry.space_group_name_H-M   'P 1'
#
loop_
_entity.id
_entity.type
_entity.pdbx_description
1 polymer ?
#
loop_
_entity_poly.entity_id
_entity_poly.type
_entity_poly.pdbx_seq_one_letter_code
_entity_poly.pdbx_strand_id
1 'polypeptide(L)'
;MSFNENNSSLSVVIKLFFGAATIVFAEIYSEYLGGMIKKSCLLKRREKINMTKEAFWIFIVSVVPIFLFIISHFGLINIHIAFLVSHILGLVGLLVFGFIASNSVYCHFSKNFRAALFTGIIGLILIFAKSLIH
;
A
#
# COMPACT_ATOMS: atom_id res chain seq x y z
N MET A 1 -7.51 -18.69 30.31
CA MET A 1 -6.28 -18.35 29.57
C MET A 1 -6.64 -17.57 28.29
N SER A 2 -7.20 -16.36 28.38
CA SER A 2 -7.62 -15.57 27.20
C SER A 2 -7.15 -14.11 27.20
N PHE A 3 -6.44 -13.67 28.24
CA PHE A 3 -6.02 -12.27 28.36
C PHE A 3 -4.72 -11.92 27.61
N ASN A 4 -3.95 -12.92 27.15
CA ASN A 4 -2.65 -12.66 26.49
C ASN A 4 -2.72 -12.59 24.96
N GLU A 5 -3.72 -13.21 24.31
CA GLU A 5 -3.89 -13.14 22.85
C GLU A 5 -4.36 -11.75 22.40
N ASN A 6 -5.22 -11.08 23.17
CA ASN A 6 -5.75 -9.75 22.82
C ASN A 6 -4.67 -8.67 22.72
N ASN A 7 -3.63 -8.75 23.56
CA ASN A 7 -2.48 -7.83 23.48
C ASN A 7 -1.67 -8.01 22.19
N SER A 8 -1.65 -9.21 21.63
CA SER A 8 -0.91 -9.51 20.39
C SER A 8 -1.59 -8.88 19.17
N SER A 9 -2.92 -8.99 19.04
CA SER A 9 -3.67 -8.49 17.89
C SER A 9 -3.66 -6.96 17.84
N LEU A 10 -3.87 -6.30 18.98
CA LEU A 10 -3.88 -4.84 19.06
C LEU A 10 -2.48 -4.27 18.75
N SER A 11 -1.41 -4.94 19.23
CA SER A 11 -0.03 -4.60 18.87
C SER A 11 0.23 -4.71 17.37
N VAL A 12 -0.30 -5.74 16.70
CA VAL A 12 -0.18 -5.90 15.24
C VAL A 12 -0.92 -4.77 14.51
N VAL A 13 -2.15 -4.46 14.90
CA VAL A 13 -2.95 -3.37 14.30
C VAL A 13 -2.24 -2.02 14.42
N ILE A 14 -1.70 -1.69 15.60
CA ILE A 14 -0.93 -0.47 15.82
C ILE A 14 0.31 -0.43 14.93
N LYS A 15 1.08 -1.52 14.87
CA LYS A 15 2.28 -1.61 14.02
C LYS A 15 1.94 -1.44 12.54
N LEU A 16 0.85 -2.03 12.08
CA LEU A 16 0.37 -1.89 10.70
C LEU A 16 -0.06 -0.45 10.41
N PHE A 17 -0.75 0.20 11.33
CA PHE A 17 -1.17 1.60 11.19
C PHE A 17 0.02 2.55 11.08
N PHE A 18 0.99 2.47 11.99
CA PHE A 18 2.19 3.29 11.93
C PHE A 18 3.06 2.96 10.71
N GLY A 19 3.12 1.69 10.29
CA GLY A 19 3.77 1.27 9.06
C GLY A 19 3.15 1.95 7.84
N ALA A 20 1.81 1.88 7.71
CA ALA A 20 1.07 2.52 6.63
C ALA A 20 1.27 4.05 6.61
N ALA A 21 1.19 4.70 7.78
CA ALA A 21 1.42 6.13 7.90
C ALA A 21 2.86 6.51 7.48
N THR A 22 3.86 5.73 7.90
CA THR A 22 5.26 5.96 7.55
C THR A 22 5.48 5.88 6.04
N ILE A 23 4.88 4.89 5.37
CA ILE A 23 4.94 4.75 3.90
C ILE A 23 4.36 6.00 3.23
N VAL A 24 3.19 6.44 3.65
CA VAL A 24 2.53 7.63 3.08
C VAL A 24 3.36 8.89 3.27
N PHE A 25 3.96 9.08 4.45
CA PHE A 25 4.86 10.21 4.68
C PHE A 25 6.13 10.13 3.83
N ALA A 26 6.71 8.93 3.69
CA ALA A 26 7.87 8.72 2.82
C ALA A 26 7.55 9.02 1.35
N GLU A 27 6.37 8.62 0.87
CA GLU A 27 5.90 8.91 -0.49
C GLU A 27 5.78 10.42 -0.74
N ILE A 28 5.05 11.12 0.15
CA ILE A 28 4.86 12.58 0.06
C ILE A 28 6.22 13.31 0.10
N TYR A 29 7.12 12.86 0.96
CA TYR A 29 8.45 13.45 1.11
C TYR A 29 9.32 13.22 -0.14
N SER A 30 9.31 12.01 -0.69
CA SER A 30 10.05 11.65 -1.91
C SER A 30 9.57 12.48 -3.10
N GLU A 31 8.25 12.62 -3.27
CA GLU A 31 7.66 13.46 -4.32
C GLU A 31 8.00 14.93 -4.16
N TYR A 32 7.96 15.45 -2.93
CA TYR A 32 8.31 16.83 -2.62
C TYR A 32 9.78 17.12 -2.97
N LEU A 33 10.70 16.26 -2.54
CA LEU A 33 12.12 16.35 -2.87
C LEU A 33 12.38 16.21 -4.37
N GLY A 34 11.77 15.22 -5.02
CA GLY A 34 11.90 15.00 -6.46
C GLY A 34 11.40 16.19 -7.27
N GLY A 35 10.32 16.83 -6.81
CA GLY A 35 9.80 18.07 -7.39
C GLY A 35 10.77 19.24 -7.26
N MET A 36 11.38 19.42 -6.08
CA MET A 36 12.38 20.46 -5.85
C MET A 36 13.63 20.27 -6.72
N ILE A 37 14.17 19.06 -6.77
CA ILE A 37 15.39 18.73 -7.54
C ILE A 37 15.15 18.92 -9.04
N LYS A 38 13.98 18.52 -9.56
CA LYS A 38 13.70 18.54 -11.00
C LYS A 38 13.39 19.92 -11.55
N LYS A 39 12.76 20.81 -10.77
CA LYS A 39 12.27 22.11 -11.29
C LYS A 39 12.96 23.34 -10.70
N SER A 40 13.83 23.19 -9.70
CA SER A 40 14.52 24.30 -9.00
C SER A 40 13.58 25.45 -8.54
N CYS A 41 12.26 25.21 -8.52
CA CYS A 41 11.23 26.23 -8.36
C CYS A 41 10.06 25.64 -7.57
N LEU A 42 9.36 26.49 -6.82
CA LEU A 42 8.29 26.07 -5.91
C LEU A 42 7.14 25.38 -6.67
N LEU A 43 6.75 24.20 -6.20
CA LEU A 43 5.62 23.44 -6.75
C LEU A 43 4.33 24.27 -6.75
N LYS A 44 3.63 24.29 -7.90
CA LYS A 44 2.33 24.96 -8.02
C LYS A 44 1.30 24.25 -7.13
N ARG A 45 0.36 25.00 -6.56
CA ARG A 45 -0.69 24.48 -5.65
C ARG A 45 -1.48 23.31 -6.26
N ARG A 46 -1.69 23.30 -7.59
CA ARG A 46 -2.39 22.22 -8.30
C ARG A 46 -1.59 20.90 -8.32
N GLU A 47 -0.26 20.96 -8.44
CA GLU A 47 0.60 19.77 -8.37
C GLU A 47 0.59 19.19 -6.95
N LYS A 48 0.67 20.04 -5.92
CA LYS A 48 0.57 19.60 -4.51
C LYS A 48 -0.74 18.84 -4.23
N ILE A 49 -1.86 19.30 -4.78
CA ILE A 49 -3.16 18.64 -4.59
C ILE A 49 -3.17 17.25 -5.24
N ASN A 50 -2.60 17.11 -6.45
CA ASN A 50 -2.52 15.81 -7.12
C ASN A 50 -1.65 14.82 -6.33
N MET A 51 -0.49 15.27 -5.86
CA MET A 51 0.41 14.47 -4.99
C MET A 51 -0.32 13.99 -3.73
N THR A 52 -1.02 14.90 -3.02
CA THR A 52 -1.78 14.50 -1.83
C THR A 52 -2.91 13.52 -2.15
N LYS A 53 -3.51 13.60 -3.34
CA LYS A 53 -4.56 12.69 -3.78
C LYS A 53 -3.99 11.29 -4.03
N GLU A 54 -2.82 11.20 -4.65
CA GLU A 54 -2.13 9.92 -4.89
C GLU A 54 -1.70 9.27 -3.57
N ALA A 55 -1.07 10.05 -2.68
CA ALA A 55 -0.73 9.59 -1.33
C ALA A 55 -1.95 9.13 -0.53
N PHE A 56 -3.10 9.80 -0.68
CA PHE A 56 -4.34 9.41 -0.03
C PHE A 56 -4.89 8.07 -0.55
N TRP A 57 -4.78 7.81 -1.86
CA TRP A 57 -5.14 6.49 -2.41
C TRP A 57 -4.26 5.37 -1.85
N ILE A 58 -2.95 5.62 -1.73
CA ILE A 58 -2.02 4.67 -1.13
C ILE A 58 -2.39 4.40 0.34
N PHE A 59 -2.76 5.45 1.08
CA PHE A 59 -3.23 5.32 2.46
C PHE A 59 -4.48 4.43 2.54
N ILE A 60 -5.51 4.70 1.71
CA ILE A 60 -6.75 3.90 1.70
C ILE A 60 -6.44 2.43 1.48
N VAL A 61 -5.65 2.10 0.46
CA VAL A 61 -5.29 0.71 0.14
C VAL A 61 -4.54 0.05 1.29
N SER A 62 -3.67 0.81 1.97
CA SER A 62 -2.88 0.33 3.11
C SER A 62 -3.72 0.12 4.38
N VAL A 63 -4.85 0.81 4.51
CA VAL A 63 -5.77 0.69 5.65
C VAL A 63 -6.68 -0.54 5.54
N VAL A 64 -6.96 -1.03 4.33
CA VAL A 64 -7.83 -2.21 4.13
C VAL A 64 -7.34 -3.46 4.90
N PRO A 65 -6.05 -3.85 4.86
CA PRO A 65 -5.50 -4.91 5.71
C PRO A 65 -5.80 -4.71 7.20
N ILE A 66 -5.69 -3.48 7.69
CA ILE A 66 -5.90 -3.15 9.11
C ILE A 66 -7.33 -3.50 9.52
N PHE A 67 -8.32 -3.16 8.69
CA PHE A 67 -9.72 -3.52 8.94
C PHE A 67 -9.93 -5.04 8.99
N LEU A 68 -9.26 -5.82 8.13
CA LEU A 68 -9.34 -7.28 8.18
C LEU A 68 -8.79 -7.85 9.48
N PHE A 69 -7.68 -7.31 10.00
CA PHE A 69 -7.14 -7.71 11.29
C PHE A 69 -8.01 -7.30 12.47
N ILE A 70 -8.66 -6.13 12.39
CA ILE A 70 -9.67 -5.72 13.39
C ILE A 70 -10.85 -6.69 13.39
N ILE A 71 -11.38 -7.06 12.22
CA ILE A 71 -12.48 -8.03 12.10
C ILE A 71 -12.04 -9.40 12.65
N SER A 72 -10.81 -9.83 12.36
CA SER A 72 -10.25 -11.07 12.89
C SER A 72 -10.13 -11.04 14.42
N HIS A 73 -9.79 -9.89 15.00
CA HIS A 73 -9.74 -9.73 16.46
C HIS A 73 -11.09 -9.95 17.14
N PHE A 74 -12.21 -9.58 16.50
CA PHE A 74 -13.56 -9.88 16.98
C PHE A 74 -13.96 -11.37 16.81
N GLY A 75 -13.07 -12.22 16.32
CA GLY A 75 -13.32 -13.66 16.12
C GLY A 75 -14.22 -13.98 14.92
N LEU A 76 -14.54 -13.00 14.08
CA LEU A 76 -15.40 -13.20 12.90
C LEU A 76 -14.67 -13.96 11.78
N ILE A 77 -13.34 -13.85 11.71
CA ILE A 77 -12.49 -14.47 10.69
C ILE A 77 -11.21 -14.99 11.35
N ASN A 78 -10.76 -16.19 10.95
CA ASN A 78 -9.48 -16.74 11.39
C ASN A 78 -8.30 -15.84 10.94
N ILE A 79 -7.33 -15.62 11.81
CA ILE A 79 -6.14 -14.79 11.51
C ILE A 79 -5.39 -15.24 10.26
N HIS A 80 -5.33 -16.55 9.99
CA HIS A 80 -4.70 -17.08 8.78
C HIS A 80 -5.46 -16.67 7.51
N ILE A 81 -6.79 -16.67 7.57
CA ILE A 81 -7.64 -16.22 6.45
C ILE A 81 -7.48 -14.71 6.27
N ALA A 82 -7.45 -13.93 7.36
CA ALA A 82 -7.20 -12.49 7.30
C ALA A 82 -5.85 -12.17 6.64
N PHE A 83 -4.80 -12.90 6.98
CA PHE A 83 -3.50 -12.80 6.33
C PHE A 83 -3.56 -13.13 4.84
N LEU A 84 -4.17 -14.26 4.46
CA LEU A 84 -4.26 -14.68 3.06
C LEU A 84 -5.05 -13.66 2.21
N VAL A 85 -6.21 -13.21 2.71
CA VAL A 85 -7.03 -12.20 2.03
C VAL A 85 -6.27 -10.87 1.93
N SER A 86 -5.55 -10.46 2.98
CA SER A 86 -4.72 -9.25 2.93
C SER A 86 -3.62 -9.33 1.88
N HIS A 87 -2.97 -10.48 1.70
CA HIS A 87 -1.94 -10.65 0.66
C HIS A 87 -2.54 -10.58 -0.74
N ILE A 88 -3.67 -11.25 -0.96
CA ILE A 88 -4.38 -11.22 -2.24
C ILE A 88 -4.84 -9.80 -2.56
N LEU A 89 -5.45 -9.10 -1.61
CA LEU A 89 -5.88 -7.71 -1.79
C LEU A 89 -4.70 -6.78 -2.03
N GLY A 90 -3.56 -6.98 -1.36
CA GLY A 90 -2.34 -6.21 -1.61
C GLY A 90 -1.83 -6.39 -3.04
N LEU A 91 -1.79 -7.64 -3.53
CA LEU A 91 -1.39 -7.94 -4.91
C LEU A 91 -2.35 -7.37 -5.94
N VAL A 92 -3.66 -7.55 -5.74
CA VAL A 92 -4.69 -6.97 -6.63
C VAL A 92 -4.60 -5.44 -6.61
N GLY A 93 -4.42 -4.84 -5.44
CA GLY A 93 -4.22 -3.40 -5.28
C GLY A 93 -3.02 -2.89 -6.06
N LEU A 94 -1.89 -3.58 -6.00
CA LEU A 94 -0.70 -3.25 -6.79
C LEU A 94 -0.93 -3.35 -8.29
N LEU A 95 -1.63 -4.40 -8.75
CA LEU A 95 -1.97 -4.55 -10.17
C LEU A 95 -2.88 -3.42 -10.66
N VAL A 96 -3.95 -3.11 -9.90
CA VAL A 96 -4.89 -2.04 -10.23
C VAL A 96 -4.18 -0.69 -10.21
N PHE A 97 -3.36 -0.43 -9.20
CA PHE A 97 -2.59 0.80 -9.09
C PHE A 97 -1.61 0.96 -10.26
N GLY A 98 -0.83 -0.09 -10.57
CA GLY A 98 0.09 -0.08 -11.71
C GLY A 98 -0.63 0.13 -13.06
N PHE A 99 -1.84 -0.42 -13.21
CA PHE A 99 -2.67 -0.19 -14.39
C PHE A 99 -3.17 1.26 -14.48
N ILE A 100 -3.66 1.84 -13.38
CA ILE A 100 -4.15 3.22 -13.34
C ILE A 100 -3.00 4.21 -13.54
N ALA A 101 -1.87 3.99 -12.88
CA ALA A 101 -0.68 4.81 -12.99
C ALA A 101 -0.09 4.79 -14.40
N SER A 102 -0.10 3.63 -15.07
CA SER A 102 0.35 3.56 -16.47
C SER A 102 -0.63 4.19 -17.45
N ASN A 103 -1.93 4.17 -17.15
CA ASN A 103 -2.96 4.82 -17.98
C ASN A 103 -2.83 6.36 -18.02
N SER A 104 -2.22 6.98 -17.01
CA SER A 104 -1.91 8.42 -17.04
C SER A 104 -0.74 8.77 -17.98
N VAL A 105 0.08 7.77 -18.35
CA VAL A 105 1.27 7.92 -19.18
C VAL A 105 1.05 7.40 -20.61
N TYR A 106 0.34 6.28 -20.76
CA TYR A 106 0.12 5.62 -22.06
C TYR A 106 -1.37 5.46 -22.38
N CYS A 107 -1.75 5.75 -23.63
CA CYS A 107 -3.13 5.52 -24.12
C CYS A 107 -3.42 4.05 -24.50
N HIS A 108 -2.41 3.17 -24.57
CA HIS A 108 -2.61 1.80 -25.06
C HIS A 108 -2.76 0.79 -23.93
N PHE A 109 -3.90 0.08 -23.91
CA PHE A 109 -4.22 -0.95 -22.93
C PHE A 109 -3.12 -2.01 -22.75
N SER A 110 -2.50 -2.48 -23.84
CA SER A 110 -1.43 -3.48 -23.77
C SER A 110 -0.20 -3.00 -22.99
N LYS A 111 0.17 -1.72 -23.12
CA LYS A 111 1.29 -1.14 -22.36
C LYS A 111 0.93 -0.99 -20.89
N ASN A 112 -0.31 -0.59 -20.60
CA ASN A 112 -0.80 -0.44 -19.24
C ASN A 112 -0.85 -1.78 -18.50
N PHE A 113 -1.32 -2.82 -19.18
CA PHE A 113 -1.37 -4.17 -18.64
C PHE A 113 0.03 -4.74 -18.37
N ARG A 114 1.01 -4.51 -19.26
CA ARG A 114 2.40 -4.91 -19.00
C ARG A 114 2.98 -4.19 -17.78
N ALA A 115 2.76 -2.88 -17.65
CA ALA A 115 3.23 -2.13 -16.50
C ALA A 115 2.60 -2.66 -15.20
N ALA A 116 1.29 -2.93 -15.19
CA ALA A 116 0.60 -3.57 -14.09
C ALA A 116 1.22 -4.93 -13.72
N LEU A 117 1.47 -5.80 -14.71
CA LEU A 117 2.13 -7.08 -14.50
C LEU A 117 3.52 -6.93 -13.87
N PHE A 118 4.35 -6.00 -14.35
CA PHE A 118 5.67 -5.75 -13.76
C PHE A 118 5.56 -5.31 -12.30
N THR A 119 4.65 -4.38 -11.98
CA THR A 119 4.40 -3.98 -10.58
C THR A 119 3.91 -5.14 -9.73
N GLY A 120 3.06 -6.01 -10.28
CA GLY A 120 2.60 -7.23 -9.60
C GLY A 120 3.73 -8.22 -9.34
N ILE A 121 4.61 -8.45 -10.31
CA ILE A 121 5.79 -9.33 -10.17
C ILE A 121 6.73 -8.79 -9.09
N ILE A 122 7.02 -7.49 -9.09
CA ILE A 122 7.85 -6.87 -8.05
C ILE A 122 7.21 -7.05 -6.66
N GLY A 123 5.90 -6.83 -6.55
CA GLY A 123 5.15 -7.09 -5.31
C GLY A 123 5.25 -8.54 -4.85
N LEU A 124 5.10 -9.49 -5.77
CA LEU A 124 5.24 -10.94 -5.52
C LEU A 124 6.64 -11.29 -5.00
N ILE A 125 7.68 -10.75 -5.62
CA ILE A 125 9.08 -10.95 -5.20
C ILE A 125 9.29 -10.41 -3.78
N LEU A 126 8.76 -9.23 -3.46
CA LEU A 126 8.89 -8.65 -2.12
C LEU A 126 8.16 -9.49 -1.05
N ILE A 127 6.96 -9.98 -1.37
CA ILE A 127 6.20 -10.87 -0.47
C ILE A 127 6.99 -12.16 -0.24
N PHE A 128 7.52 -12.76 -1.30
CA PHE A 128 8.31 -13.99 -1.22
C PHE A 128 9.62 -13.80 -0.46
N ALA A 129 10.35 -12.71 -0.71
CA ALA A 129 11.56 -12.37 0.03
C ALA A 129 11.27 -12.21 1.53
N LYS A 130 10.14 -11.57 1.88
CA LYS A 130 9.71 -11.44 3.28
C LYS A 130 9.39 -12.79 3.91
N SER A 131 8.80 -13.73 3.17
CA SER A 131 8.50 -15.07 3.69
C SER A 131 9.74 -15.97 3.85
N LEU A 132 10.89 -15.59 3.29
CA LEU A 132 12.15 -16.33 3.49
C LEU A 132 12.95 -15.83 4.71
N ILE A 133 12.74 -14.58 5.11
CA ILE A 133 13.46 -13.93 6.22
C ILE A 133 12.81 -14.25 7.57
N HIS A 134 11.56 -14.70 7.56
CA HIS A 134 10.73 -15.01 8.74
C HIS A 134 10.35 -16.47 8.78
#